data_AF-A0A7X1WQ80-F1
#
_entry.id   AF-A0A7X1WQ80-F1
#
_cell.length_a   1.000
_cell.length_b   1.000
_cell.length_c   1.000
_cell.angle_alpha   90.00
_cell.angle_beta   90.00
_cell.angle_gamma   90.00
#
_symmetry.space_group_name_H-M   'P 1'
#
loop_
_entity.id
_entity.type
_entity.pdbx_description
1 polymer ?
#
loop_
_entity_poly.entity_id
_entity_poly.type
_entity_poly.pdbx_seq_one_letter_code
_entity_poly.pdbx_strand_id
1 'polypeptide(L)'
;VGAAGAAVGPLIGGALLEHFWWGSVFLINVPIMAVVIPVVFVLLPRVEHTTPGKWAVGQALVLIAGIIGVVYGIKASIGATQSLLFAMLVMAAGLALLVLFARQQLRSATPMLD
;
A
#
# COMPACT_ATOMS: atom_id res chain seq x y z
N VAL A 1 5.03 8.51 -2.24
CA VAL A 1 5.92 8.09 -1.13
C VAL A 1 6.50 6.69 -1.33
N GLY A 2 5.74 5.68 -1.80
CA GLY A 2 6.26 4.31 -2.01
C GLY A 2 7.40 4.15 -3.04
N ALA A 3 7.38 4.90 -4.14
CA ALA A 3 8.44 4.82 -5.17
C ALA A 3 9.81 5.36 -4.69
N ALA A 4 9.79 6.39 -3.84
CA ALA A 4 11.02 6.95 -3.26
C ALA A 4 11.66 5.95 -2.27
N GLY A 5 10.87 5.33 -1.41
CA GLY A 5 11.36 4.30 -0.47
C GLY A 5 11.93 3.07 -1.18
N ALA A 6 11.29 2.62 -2.26
CA ALA A 6 11.74 1.46 -3.03
C ALA A 6 13.08 1.69 -3.77
N ALA A 7 13.36 2.93 -4.20
CA ALA A 7 14.63 3.28 -4.84
C ALA A 7 15.73 3.59 -3.81
N VAL A 8 15.38 4.26 -2.72
CA VAL A 8 16.33 4.70 -1.69
C VAL A 8 16.76 3.55 -0.77
N GLY A 9 15.88 2.58 -0.52
CA GLY A 9 16.15 1.43 0.35
C GLY A 9 17.39 0.62 -0.04
N PRO A 10 17.51 0.15 -1.30
CA PRO A 10 18.70 -0.59 -1.75
C PRO A 10 19.99 0.24 -1.71
N LEU A 11 19.92 1.54 -1.99
CA LEU A 11 21.08 2.43 -1.98
C LEU A 11 21.62 2.62 -0.55
N ILE A 12 20.73 2.92 0.40
CA ILE A 12 21.10 3.09 1.80
C ILE A 12 21.55 1.76 2.41
N GLY A 13 20.83 0.67 2.13
CA GLY A 13 21.19 -0.67 2.59
C GLY A 13 22.55 -1.13 2.04
N GLY A 14 22.83 -0.88 0.77
CA GLY A 14 24.11 -1.19 0.15
C GLY A 14 25.27 -0.40 0.75
N ALA A 15 25.11 0.92 0.90
CA ALA A 15 26.13 1.78 1.50
C ALA A 15 26.44 1.41 2.97
N LEU A 16 25.43 1.00 3.73
CA LEU A 16 25.58 0.51 5.10
C LEU A 16 26.36 -0.80 5.15
N LEU A 17 26.09 -1.76 4.26
CA LEU A 17 26.80 -3.04 4.21
C LEU A 17 28.26 -2.92 3.76
N GLU A 18 28.59 -1.87 2.99
CA GLU A 18 29.96 -1.60 2.54
C GLU A 18 30.85 -1.07 3.68
N HIS A 19 30.27 -0.27 4.58
CA HIS A 19 31.02 0.40 5.66
C HIS A 19 30.83 -0.25 7.04
N PHE A 20 29.72 -0.97 7.23
CA PHE A 20 29.31 -1.54 8.50
C PHE A 20 28.92 -3.02 8.35
N TRP A 21 28.89 -3.73 9.47
CA TRP A 21 28.49 -5.14 9.51
C TRP A 21 27.00 -5.33 9.14
N TRP A 22 26.64 -6.54 8.75
CA TRP A 22 25.31 -6.90 8.21
C TRP A 22 24.12 -6.45 9.07
N GLY A 23 24.28 -6.44 10.40
CA GLY A 23 23.25 -5.97 11.34
C GLY A 23 22.88 -4.49 11.23
N SER A 24 23.72 -3.66 10.60
CA SER A 24 23.52 -2.21 10.48
C SER A 24 22.26 -1.83 9.68
N VAL A 25 21.88 -2.64 8.69
CA VAL A 25 20.67 -2.43 7.88
C VAL A 25 19.40 -2.56 8.73
N PHE A 26 19.44 -3.32 9.82
CA PHE A 26 18.32 -3.40 10.77
C PHE A 26 18.35 -2.26 11.78
N LEU A 27 19.55 -1.88 12.23
CA LEU A 27 19.75 -0.80 13.21
C LEU A 27 19.27 0.55 12.70
N ILE A 28 19.20 0.79 11.39
CA ILE A 28 18.62 2.02 10.83
C ILE A 28 17.17 2.25 11.26
N ASN A 29 16.42 1.18 11.57
CA ASN A 29 15.03 1.30 12.03
C ASN A 29 14.94 1.76 13.49
N VAL A 30 15.99 1.53 14.30
CA VAL A 30 16.01 1.89 15.72
C VAL A 30 15.86 3.39 15.95
N PRO A 31 16.65 4.30 15.33
CA PRO A 31 16.46 5.74 15.51
C PRO A 31 15.12 6.22 14.96
N ILE A 32 14.62 5.60 13.88
CA ILE A 32 13.30 5.92 13.32
C ILE A 32 12.21 5.59 14.37
N MET A 33 12.24 4.39 14.95
CA MET A 33 11.29 3.99 15.98
C MET A 33 11.42 4.82 17.26
N ALA A 34 12.64 5.20 17.63
CA ALA A 34 12.87 6.06 18.79
C ALA A 34 12.20 7.43 18.66
N VAL A 35 12.03 7.95 17.44
CA VAL A 35 11.28 9.19 17.17
C VAL A 35 9.79 8.92 17.01
N VAL A 36 9.42 7.87 16.27
CA VAL A 36 8.01 7.57 15.98
C VAL A 36 7.22 7.22 17.24
N ILE A 37 7.80 6.47 18.17
CA ILE A 37 7.12 6.03 19.41
C ILE A 37 6.64 7.23 20.25
N PRO A 38 7.49 8.21 20.62
CA PRO A 38 7.06 9.41 21.33
C PRO A 38 6.02 10.23 20.55
N VAL A 39 6.25 10.41 19.25
CA VAL A 39 5.34 11.15 18.36
C VAL A 39 3.95 10.51 18.40
N VAL A 40 3.86 9.20 18.19
CA VAL A 40 2.63 8.44 18.30
C VAL A 40 2.01 8.61 19.68
N PHE A 41 2.78 8.44 20.75
CA PHE A 41 2.25 8.54 22.12
C PHE A 41 1.65 9.91 22.45
N VAL A 42 2.21 10.99 21.88
CA VAL A 42 1.76 12.37 22.11
C VAL A 42 0.61 12.75 21.17
N LEU A 43 0.68 12.35 19.90
CA LEU A 43 -0.25 12.80 18.86
C LEU A 43 -1.48 11.89 18.70
N LEU A 44 -1.40 10.60 19.01
CA LEU A 44 -2.57 9.72 18.88
C LEU A 44 -3.58 9.97 20.01
N PRO A 45 -4.82 10.37 19.68
CA PRO A 45 -5.91 10.42 20.66
C PRO A 45 -6.14 9.02 21.22
N ARG A 46 -6.23 8.92 22.55
CA ARG A 46 -6.36 7.64 23.28
C ARG A 46 -7.76 7.03 23.23
N VAL A 47 -8.67 7.63 22.47
CA VAL A 47 -10.07 7.24 22.34
C VAL A 47 -10.25 6.45 21.06
N GLU A 48 -10.36 5.14 21.20
CA GLU A 48 -10.74 4.23 20.14
C GLU A 48 -12.25 4.33 19.94
N HIS A 49 -12.68 5.00 18.88
CA HIS A 49 -14.06 4.89 18.41
C HIS A 49 -14.21 3.50 17.78
N THR A 50 -14.55 2.51 18.60
CA THR A 50 -14.96 1.20 18.10
C THR A 50 -16.33 1.36 17.45
N THR A 51 -16.34 1.70 16.16
CA THR A 51 -17.53 1.60 15.33
C THR A 51 -17.84 0.10 15.19
N PRO A 52 -18.99 -0.41 15.68
CA PRO A 52 -19.39 -1.80 15.48
C PRO A 52 -19.83 -1.98 14.02
N GLY A 53 -18.86 -1.92 13.11
CA GLY A 53 -19.04 -2.15 11.68
C GLY A 53 -18.92 -3.64 11.38
N LYS A 54 -19.87 -4.19 10.62
CA LYS A 54 -19.73 -5.55 10.06
C LYS A 54 -18.46 -5.59 9.22
N TRP A 55 -17.63 -6.59 9.47
CA TRP A 55 -16.33 -6.74 8.79
C TRP A 55 -16.55 -6.75 7.27
N ALA A 56 -16.07 -5.70 6.59
CA ALA A 56 -16.37 -5.44 5.19
C ALA A 56 -15.44 -6.23 4.25
N VAL A 57 -15.32 -7.53 4.49
CA VAL A 57 -14.44 -8.46 3.75
C VAL A 57 -14.72 -8.41 2.25
N GLY A 58 -15.99 -8.33 1.85
CA GLY A 58 -16.36 -8.22 0.43
C GLY A 58 -15.83 -6.94 -0.22
N GLN A 59 -15.95 -5.80 0.45
CA GLN A 59 -15.42 -4.53 -0.05
C GLN A 59 -13.88 -4.53 -0.10
N ALA A 60 -13.24 -5.15 0.89
CA ALA A 60 -11.78 -5.35 0.89
C ALA A 60 -11.32 -6.18 -0.31
N LEU A 61 -12.02 -7.27 -0.65
CA LEU A 61 -11.68 -8.11 -1.79
C LEU A 61 -11.82 -7.36 -3.12
N VAL A 62 -12.86 -6.55 -3.29
CA VAL A 62 -13.03 -5.70 -4.50
C VAL A 62 -11.87 -4.71 -4.63
N LEU A 63 -11.46 -4.07 -3.53
CA LEU A 63 -10.31 -3.17 -3.52
C LEU A 63 -9.02 -3.90 -3.89
N ILE A 64 -8.74 -5.03 -3.25
CA ILE A 64 -7.53 -5.84 -3.50
C ILE A 64 -7.48 -6.28 -4.97
N ALA A 65 -8.59 -6.82 -5.49
CA ALA A 65 -8.68 -7.25 -6.88
C ALA A 65 -8.50 -6.07 -7.86
N GLY A 66 -9.09 -4.92 -7.56
CA GLY A 66 -8.90 -3.68 -8.33
C GLY A 66 -7.44 -3.26 -8.40
N ILE A 67 -6.76 -3.15 -7.25
CA ILE A 67 -5.34 -2.78 -7.17
C ILE A 67 -4.47 -3.77 -7.95
N ILE A 68 -4.66 -5.07 -7.75
CA ILE A 68 -3.90 -6.12 -8.44
C ILE A 68 -4.08 -6.00 -9.95
N GLY A 69 -5.31 -5.85 -10.43
CA GLY A 69 -5.61 -5.72 -11.86
C GLY A 69 -4.91 -4.52 -12.51
N VAL A 70 -4.92 -3.37 -11.84
CA VAL A 70 -4.25 -2.15 -12.34
C VAL A 70 -2.74 -2.32 -12.36
N VAL A 71 -2.14 -2.76 -11.26
CA VAL A 71 -0.69 -2.95 -11.16
C VAL A 71 -0.21 -3.98 -12.17
N TYR A 72 -0.96 -5.07 -12.32
CA TYR A 72 -0.67 -6.09 -13.32
C TYR A 72 -0.75 -5.53 -14.74
N GLY A 73 -1.81 -4.80 -15.09
CA GLY A 73 -1.99 -4.21 -16.42
C GLY A 73 -0.86 -3.22 -16.78
N ILE A 74 -0.41 -2.40 -15.83
CA ILE A 74 0.75 -1.51 -16.01
C ILE A 74 2.02 -2.35 -16.23
N LYS A 75 2.26 -3.36 -15.39
CA LYS A 75 3.46 -4.20 -15.53
C LYS A 75 3.47 -4.97 -16.85
N ALA A 76 2.32 -5.49 -17.28
CA ALA A 76 2.17 -6.26 -18.52
C ALA A 76 2.29 -5.38 -19.77
N SER A 77 1.85 -4.13 -19.72
CA SER A 77 1.99 -3.18 -20.85
C SER A 77 3.44 -2.71 -21.06
N ILE A 78 4.24 -2.61 -19.99
CA ILE A 78 5.65 -2.21 -20.07
C ILE A 78 6.58 -3.41 -20.30
N GLY A 79 6.30 -4.56 -19.67
CA GLY A 79 7.19 -5.72 -19.67
C GLY A 79 7.16 -6.61 -20.92
N ALA A 80 6.32 -6.29 -21.92
CA ALA A 80 6.17 -7.02 -23.20
C ALA A 80 5.93 -8.55 -23.11
N THR A 81 5.56 -9.07 -21.93
CA THR A 81 5.36 -10.52 -21.73
C THR A 81 4.01 -11.03 -22.25
N GLN A 82 3.03 -10.14 -22.45
CA GLN A 82 1.66 -10.48 -22.85
C GLN A 82 1.14 -9.51 -23.92
N SER A 83 0.06 -9.90 -24.61
CA SER A 83 -0.61 -9.02 -25.59
C SER A 83 -1.05 -7.71 -24.93
N LEU A 84 -0.73 -6.58 -25.57
CA LEU A 84 -1.11 -5.25 -25.09
C LEU A 84 -2.64 -5.13 -24.89
N LEU A 85 -3.42 -5.78 -25.76
CA LEU A 85 -4.88 -5.79 -25.64
C LEU A 85 -5.33 -6.47 -24.34
N PHE A 86 -4.72 -7.61 -23.98
CA PHE A 86 -5.02 -8.31 -22.74
C PHE A 86 -4.63 -7.47 -21.52
N ALA A 87 -3.45 -6.84 -21.55
CA ALA A 87 -3.00 -5.95 -20.48
C ALA A 87 -3.96 -4.77 -20.27
N MET A 88 -4.43 -4.15 -21.34
CA MET A 88 -5.40 -3.05 -21.30
C MET A 88 -6.76 -3.49 -20.76
N LEU A 89 -7.25 -4.67 -21.14
CA LEU A 89 -8.51 -5.21 -20.62
C LEU A 89 -8.43 -5.48 -19.12
N VAL A 90 -7.34 -6.09 -18.65
CA VAL A 90 -7.14 -6.35 -17.21
C VAL A 90 -7.01 -5.05 -16.43
N MET A 91 -6.30 -4.06 -16.97
CA MET A 91 -6.20 -2.73 -16.37
C MET A 91 -7.58 -2.04 -16.28
N ALA A 92 -8.37 -2.09 -17.35
CA ALA A 92 -9.70 -1.50 -17.39
C ALA A 92 -10.65 -2.19 -16.40
N ALA A 93 -10.60 -3.52 -16.28
CA ALA A 93 -11.35 -4.27 -15.28
C ALA A 93 -10.94 -3.87 -13.85
N GLY A 94 -9.63 -3.73 -13.59
CA GLY A 94 -9.10 -3.22 -12.33
C GLY A 94 -9.63 -1.83 -11.98
N LEU A 95 -9.58 -0.89 -12.94
CA LEU A 95 -10.16 0.46 -12.78
C LEU A 95 -11.66 0.40 -12.47
N ALA A 96 -12.42 -0.45 -13.17
CA ALA A 96 -13.86 -0.58 -12.96
C ALA A 96 -14.18 -1.08 -11.53
N LEU A 97 -13.40 -2.04 -11.01
CA LEU A 97 -13.53 -2.50 -9.63
C LEU A 97 -13.20 -1.40 -8.61
N LEU A 98 -12.17 -0.59 -8.86
CA LEU A 98 -11.84 0.56 -8.00
C LEU A 98 -12.93 1.63 -8.01
N VAL A 99 -13.52 1.93 -9.17
CA VAL A 99 -14.67 2.84 -9.28
C VAL A 99 -15.88 2.29 -8.55
N LEU A 100 -16.15 0.98 -8.68
CA LEU A 100 -17.22 0.31 -7.96
C LEU A 100 -17.00 0.38 -6.45
N PHE A 101 -15.79 0.11 -5.98
CA PHE A 101 -15.41 0.23 -4.58
C PHE A 101 -15.61 1.67 -4.07
N ALA A 102 -15.11 2.68 -4.79
CA ALA A 102 -15.29 4.08 -4.41
C ALA A 102 -16.77 4.48 -4.33
N ARG A 103 -17.60 4.01 -5.28
CA ARG A 103 -19.05 4.24 -5.26
C ARG A 103 -19.74 3.54 -4.08
N GLN A 104 -19.35 2.30 -3.77
CA GLN A 104 -19.87 1.58 -2.61
C GLN A 104 -19.50 2.28 -1.31
N GLN A 105 -18.25 2.75 -1.22
CA GLN A 105 -17.71 3.46 -0.07
C GLN A 105 -18.42 4.80 0.18
N LEU A 106 -18.62 5.60 -0.87
CA LEU A 106 -19.33 6.89 -0.80
C LEU A 106 -20.84 6.75 -0.51
N ARG A 107 -21.43 5.58 -0.75
CA ARG A 107 -22.84 5.30 -0.50
C ARG A 107 -23.08 4.46 0.76
N SER A 108 -22.03 3.94 1.39
CA SER A 108 -22.15 3.08 2.56
C SER A 108 -22.39 3.92 3.80
N ALA A 109 -23.38 3.52 4.63
CA ALA A 109 -23.60 4.11 5.95
C ALA A 109 -22.49 3.74 6.95
N THR A 110 -21.69 2.71 6.65
CA THR A 110 -20.50 2.31 7.39
C THR A 110 -19.32 2.19 6.42
N PRO A 111 -18.64 3.30 6.10
CA PRO A 111 -17.44 3.29 5.27
C PRO A 111 -16.29 2.48 5.94
N MET A 112 -15.50 1.74 5.14
CA MET A 112 -14.24 1.11 5.60
C MET A 112 -13.07 2.09 5.83
N LEU A 113 -13.00 3.13 5.00
CA LEU A 113 -12.07 4.24 5.03
C LEU A 113 -12.85 5.51 5.45
N ASP A 114 -12.52 6.04 6.63
CA ASP A 114 -12.88 7.38 7.09
C ASP A 114 -11.79 8.39 6.70
#